data_AF-A0A2V9R0X9-F1
#
_entry.id   AF-A0A2V9R0X9-F1
#
_cell.length_a   1.000
_cell.length_b   1.000
_cell.length_c   1.000
_cell.angle_alpha   90.00
_cell.angle_beta   90.00
_cell.angle_gamma   90.00
#
_symmetry.space_group_name_H-M   'P 1'
#
loop_
_entity.id
_entity.type
_entity.pdbx_description
1 polymer ?
#
loop_
_entity_poly.entity_id
_entity_poly.type
_entity_poly.pdbx_seq_one_letter_code
_entity_poly.pdbx_strand_id
1 'polypeptide(L)'
;MASQWLQHLPPPSFSGPRNNFVSPIAISDISGLDTDHRTSIDIKVDHYLGEKDHFSGTIHYHNTVFRKSSVLPEIISGDSYLLPDGGEIGPWTNRLSWDHTFSPTLLNNLNYGIMIMKGSEESVSASFAEQLPQIPGVANHLAPPRIELEGFEPMGNNVFHYESRPTNVVNDLITWVRGRHTFKFGGEMRWLQNNFRDNNNGPGTFRFASQTTGLLGLFSGNPVASFLLEQVDNADAGFVTIDALYMRAKQWKS
;
A
#
# COMPACT_ATOMS: atom_id res chain seq x y z
N MET A 1 3.33 13.15 -29.14
CA MET A 1 3.04 12.39 -27.90
C MET A 1 1.83 11.47 -28.04
N ALA A 2 0.66 11.97 -28.47
CA ALA A 2 -0.60 11.20 -28.45
C ALA A 2 -0.58 9.86 -29.22
N SER A 3 0.05 9.81 -30.39
CA SER A 3 0.13 8.57 -31.20
C SER A 3 0.81 7.40 -30.48
N GLN A 4 1.81 7.70 -29.62
CA GLN A 4 2.53 6.69 -28.84
C GLN A 4 1.67 6.07 -27.75
N TRP A 5 0.65 6.78 -27.27
CA TRP A 5 -0.34 6.24 -26.33
C TRP A 5 -1.45 5.49 -27.06
N LEU A 6 -2.04 6.12 -28.08
CA LEU A 6 -3.20 5.60 -28.79
C LEU A 6 -2.91 4.29 -29.55
N GLN A 7 -1.67 4.05 -29.96
CA GLN A 7 -1.28 2.78 -30.61
C GLN A 7 -1.44 1.55 -29.70
N HIS A 8 -1.49 1.75 -28.38
CA HIS A 8 -1.69 0.69 -27.40
C HIS A 8 -3.15 0.49 -27.01
N LEU A 9 -4.08 1.31 -27.52
CA LEU A 9 -5.49 1.11 -27.23
C LEU A 9 -6.00 -0.19 -27.86
N PRO A 10 -6.77 -0.99 -27.12
CA PRO A 10 -7.39 -2.19 -27.66
C PRO A 10 -8.48 -1.83 -28.67
N PRO A 11 -8.78 -2.72 -29.63
CA PRO A 11 -9.94 -2.55 -30.50
C PRO A 11 -11.23 -2.55 -29.67
N PRO A 12 -12.25 -1.78 -30.07
CA PRO A 12 -13.51 -1.72 -29.34
C PRO A 12 -14.27 -3.06 -29.42
N SER A 13 -14.93 -3.43 -28.33
CA SER A 13 -15.80 -4.61 -28.24
C SER A 13 -17.16 -4.36 -28.92
N PHE A 14 -17.60 -3.11 -29.00
CA PHE A 14 -18.87 -2.69 -29.59
C PHE A 14 -18.67 -1.56 -30.61
N SER A 15 -19.60 -1.42 -31.56
CA SER A 15 -19.52 -0.40 -32.62
C SER A 15 -19.91 1.01 -32.18
N GLY A 16 -20.37 1.19 -30.94
CA GLY A 16 -20.75 2.50 -30.41
C GLY A 16 -19.57 3.46 -30.25
N PRO A 17 -19.82 4.79 -30.23
CA PRO A 17 -18.76 5.79 -30.07
C PRO A 17 -18.30 6.01 -28.62
N ARG A 18 -19.06 5.52 -27.63
CA ARG A 18 -18.76 5.61 -26.19
C ARG A 18 -19.08 4.29 -25.51
N ASN A 19 -18.42 4.03 -24.38
CA ASN A 19 -18.60 2.80 -23.57
C ASN A 19 -18.53 1.54 -24.44
N ASN A 20 -17.58 1.53 -25.37
CA ASN A 20 -17.52 0.57 -26.46
C ASN A 20 -16.44 -0.48 -26.28
N PHE A 21 -15.78 -0.49 -25.13
CA PHE A 21 -14.77 -1.46 -24.75
C PHE A 21 -15.18 -2.12 -23.43
N VAL A 22 -14.99 -3.43 -23.36
CA VAL A 22 -15.14 -4.23 -22.14
C VAL A 22 -13.82 -4.97 -21.93
N SER A 23 -13.22 -4.80 -20.74
CA SER A 23 -12.01 -5.56 -20.41
C SER A 23 -12.32 -7.06 -20.43
N PRO A 24 -11.46 -7.88 -21.05
CA PRO A 24 -11.61 -9.34 -21.03
C PRO A 24 -11.35 -9.92 -19.64
N ILE A 25 -10.75 -9.13 -18.73
CA ILE A 25 -10.47 -9.51 -17.35
C ILE A 25 -11.53 -8.83 -16.47
N ALA A 26 -12.20 -9.61 -15.62
CA ALA A 26 -13.08 -9.06 -14.61
C ALA A 26 -12.23 -8.29 -13.60
N ILE A 27 -12.38 -6.96 -13.60
CA ILE A 27 -11.81 -6.07 -12.60
C ILE A 27 -12.81 -5.90 -11.46
N SER A 28 -12.34 -5.95 -10.21
CA SER A 28 -13.17 -5.66 -9.05
C SER A 28 -12.51 -4.60 -8.17
N ASP A 29 -13.31 -3.75 -7.54
CA ASP A 29 -12.81 -2.79 -6.56
C ASP A 29 -12.22 -3.55 -5.35
N ILE A 30 -11.22 -2.94 -4.70
CA ILE A 30 -10.28 -3.41 -3.64
C ILE A 30 -10.95 -4.17 -2.47
N SER A 31 -12.27 -4.26 -2.43
CA SER A 31 -13.16 -5.02 -1.53
C SER A 31 -12.97 -6.56 -1.44
N GLY A 32 -11.82 -7.10 -1.83
CA GLY A 32 -11.42 -8.48 -1.53
C GLY A 32 -11.74 -9.54 -2.61
N LEU A 33 -12.47 -9.17 -3.67
CA LEU A 33 -12.70 -10.03 -4.84
C LEU A 33 -11.44 -10.20 -5.72
N ASP A 34 -10.52 -9.24 -5.68
CA ASP A 34 -9.20 -9.30 -6.33
C ASP A 34 -8.13 -10.01 -5.47
N THR A 35 -8.51 -10.59 -4.32
CA THR A 35 -7.61 -11.45 -3.56
C THR A 35 -7.25 -12.67 -4.42
N ASP A 36 -5.98 -12.84 -4.75
CA ASP A 36 -5.51 -14.02 -5.47
C ASP A 36 -5.43 -15.22 -4.53
N HIS A 37 -4.63 -15.06 -3.47
CA HIS A 37 -4.45 -16.07 -2.44
C HIS A 37 -4.06 -15.42 -1.11
N ARG A 38 -4.33 -16.15 -0.02
CA ARG A 38 -3.91 -15.77 1.32
C ARG A 38 -3.15 -16.92 1.96
N THR A 39 -2.01 -16.61 2.56
CA THR A 39 -1.20 -17.58 3.30
C THR A 39 -1.20 -17.19 4.76
N SER A 40 -1.68 -18.08 5.63
CA SER A 40 -1.61 -17.93 7.08
C SER A 40 -0.87 -19.10 7.70
N ILE A 41 0.04 -18.83 8.64
CA ILE A 41 0.75 -19.84 9.42
C ILE A 41 0.70 -19.42 10.88
N ASP A 42 0.17 -20.30 11.73
CA ASP A 42 0.08 -20.07 13.16
C ASP A 42 0.81 -21.20 13.89
N ILE A 43 1.84 -20.85 14.65
CA ILE A 43 2.62 -21.79 15.45
C ILE A 43 2.57 -21.33 16.90
N LYS A 44 2.25 -22.26 17.80
CA LYS A 44 2.35 -22.05 19.24
C LYS A 44 3.23 -23.13 19.84
N VAL A 45 4.17 -22.70 20.69
CA VAL A 45 5.06 -23.59 21.43
C VAL A 45 4.95 -23.22 22.90
N ASP A 46 4.77 -24.22 23.74
CA ASP A 46 4.77 -24.08 25.19
C ASP A 46 5.83 -25.04 25.76
N HIS A 47 6.68 -24.53 26.63
CA HIS A 47 7.75 -25.31 27.25
C HIS A 47 7.88 -24.98 28.73
N TYR A 48 7.89 -26.02 29.57
CA TYR A 48 8.17 -25.90 30.99
C TYR A 48 9.64 -26.26 31.22
N LEU A 49 10.39 -25.33 31.78
CA LEU A 49 11.77 -25.57 32.20
C LEU A 49 11.78 -25.81 33.71
N GLY A 50 11.58 -27.06 34.11
CA GLY A 50 11.35 -27.41 35.52
C GLY A 50 9.97 -26.96 36.02
N GLU A 51 9.84 -26.71 37.32
CA GLU A 51 8.55 -26.39 37.96
C GLU A 51 8.25 -24.89 38.05
N LYS A 52 9.25 -24.03 37.84
CA LYS A 52 9.15 -22.59 38.12
C LYS A 52 9.07 -21.73 36.86
N ASP A 53 9.45 -22.27 35.72
CA ASP A 53 9.58 -21.51 34.47
C ASP A 53 8.68 -22.11 33.39
N HIS A 54 7.83 -21.25 32.83
CA HIS A 54 7.03 -21.58 31.65
C HIS A 54 7.29 -20.55 30.56
N PHE A 55 7.71 -21.04 29.40
CA PHE A 55 7.91 -20.24 28.20
C PHE A 55 6.80 -20.55 27.22
N SER A 56 6.19 -19.51 26.65
CA SER A 56 5.26 -19.66 25.53
C SER A 56 5.64 -18.73 24.39
N GLY A 57 5.66 -19.27 23.18
CA GLY A 57 5.92 -18.53 21.96
C GLY A 57 4.78 -18.69 20.97
N THR A 58 4.35 -17.61 20.35
CA THR A 58 3.48 -17.65 19.19
C THR A 58 4.12 -16.95 18.00
N ILE A 59 4.04 -17.60 16.85
CA ILE A 59 4.43 -17.04 15.56
C ILE A 59 3.17 -17.02 14.70
N HIS A 60 2.77 -15.82 14.27
CA HIS A 60 1.68 -15.63 13.33
C HIS A 60 2.24 -15.00 12.06
N TYR A 61 2.09 -15.71 10.96
CA TYR A 61 2.34 -15.20 9.63
C TYR A 61 1.03 -15.04 8.88
N HIS A 62 0.79 -13.89 8.26
CA HIS A 62 -0.36 -13.71 7.36
C HIS A 62 -0.02 -12.79 6.19
N ASN A 63 -0.13 -13.28 4.96
CA ASN A 63 0.07 -12.48 3.77
C ASN A 63 -1.11 -12.64 2.83
N THR A 64 -1.69 -11.53 2.40
CA THR A 64 -2.66 -11.50 1.30
C THR A 64 -1.93 -11.05 0.05
N VAL A 65 -2.09 -11.80 -1.04
CA VAL A 65 -1.62 -11.40 -2.35
C VAL A 65 -2.84 -11.05 -3.19
N PHE A 66 -2.80 -9.87 -3.80
CA PHE A 66 -3.84 -9.40 -4.71
C PHE A 66 -3.43 -9.70 -6.15
N ARG A 67 -4.42 -9.89 -7.01
CA ARG A 67 -4.19 -10.06 -8.44
C ARG A 67 -3.74 -8.73 -9.02
N LYS A 68 -2.77 -8.81 -9.94
CA LYS A 68 -2.47 -7.72 -10.85
C LYS A 68 -3.56 -7.72 -11.92
N SER A 69 -4.49 -6.78 -11.81
CA SER A 69 -5.61 -6.60 -12.74
C SER A 69 -5.44 -5.31 -13.54
N SER A 70 -5.94 -5.27 -14.78
CA SER A 70 -5.84 -4.08 -15.63
C SER A 70 -6.99 -4.01 -16.64
N VAL A 71 -7.61 -2.84 -16.77
CA VAL A 71 -8.66 -2.59 -17.79
C VAL A 71 -8.04 -2.46 -19.18
N LEU A 72 -7.03 -1.60 -19.29
CA LEU A 72 -6.28 -1.36 -20.53
C LEU A 72 -5.05 -2.29 -20.58
N PRO A 73 -4.39 -2.44 -21.74
CA PRO A 73 -3.10 -3.11 -21.82
C PRO A 73 -2.10 -2.51 -20.81
N GLU A 74 -1.30 -3.35 -20.16
CA GLU A 74 -0.48 -2.94 -19.01
C GLU A 74 0.38 -1.69 -19.26
N ILE A 75 0.92 -1.55 -20.48
CA ILE A 75 1.72 -0.40 -20.89
C ILE A 75 1.03 0.95 -20.68
N ILE A 76 -0.28 1.05 -20.95
CA ILE A 76 -1.08 2.28 -20.80
C ILE A 76 -2.10 2.17 -19.68
N SER A 77 -1.95 1.20 -18.78
CA SER A 77 -2.91 0.98 -17.70
C SER A 77 -2.97 2.17 -16.74
N GLY A 78 -4.20 2.61 -16.45
CA GLY A 78 -4.52 3.58 -15.41
C GLY A 78 -4.65 2.96 -14.01
N ASP A 79 -4.51 1.64 -13.89
CA ASP A 79 -4.70 0.90 -12.65
C ASP A 79 -3.40 0.79 -11.83
N SER A 80 -3.55 0.53 -10.54
CA SER A 80 -2.48 0.15 -9.60
C SER A 80 -2.83 -1.16 -8.91
N TYR A 81 -1.84 -1.79 -8.30
CA TYR A 81 -2.06 -3.02 -7.53
C TYR A 81 -1.14 -3.05 -6.30
N LEU A 82 -1.61 -3.73 -5.26
CA LEU A 82 -0.80 -4.01 -4.09
C LEU A 82 0.23 -5.08 -4.41
N LEU A 83 1.49 -4.81 -4.12
CA LEU A 83 2.55 -5.77 -4.37
C LEU A 83 2.41 -6.98 -3.41
N PRO A 84 2.87 -8.18 -3.83
CA PRO A 84 2.77 -9.39 -3.00
C PRO A 84 3.51 -9.30 -1.67
N ASP A 85 4.44 -8.35 -1.54
CA ASP A 85 5.29 -8.17 -0.37
C ASP A 85 4.62 -7.32 0.72
N GLY A 86 3.38 -7.64 1.09
CA GLY A 86 2.67 -6.97 2.18
C GLY A 86 1.29 -6.45 1.80
N GLY A 87 0.60 -7.06 0.84
CA GLY A 87 -0.78 -6.72 0.51
C GLY A 87 -1.65 -6.71 1.76
N GLU A 88 -1.90 -5.50 2.26
CA GLU A 88 -2.63 -5.14 3.47
C GLU A 88 -2.53 -6.10 4.67
N ILE A 89 -1.86 -5.59 5.71
CA ILE A 89 -1.81 -6.12 7.08
C ILE A 89 -0.65 -7.12 7.26
N GLY A 90 0.28 -6.72 8.11
CA GLY A 90 1.63 -7.24 8.27
C GLY A 90 1.88 -8.74 8.36
N PRO A 91 2.87 -9.29 7.62
CA PRO A 91 3.12 -10.72 7.61
C PRO A 91 3.63 -11.30 8.91
N TRP A 92 3.97 -10.53 9.93
CA TRP A 92 4.50 -11.09 11.15
C TRP A 92 3.89 -10.43 12.37
N THR A 93 3.26 -11.25 13.21
CA THR A 93 2.86 -10.91 14.57
C THR A 93 3.34 -12.03 15.48
N ASN A 94 4.40 -11.79 16.25
CA ASN A 94 5.01 -12.81 17.08
C ASN A 94 5.03 -12.37 18.54
N ARG A 95 4.86 -13.31 19.46
CA ARG A 95 4.91 -13.07 20.90
C ARG A 95 5.77 -14.13 21.57
N LEU A 96 6.57 -13.70 22.54
CA LEU A 96 7.25 -14.54 23.50
C LEU A 96 6.78 -14.14 24.89
N SER A 97 6.45 -15.10 25.73
CA SER A 97 6.07 -14.90 27.12
C SER A 97 6.88 -15.84 28.00
N TRP A 98 7.28 -15.34 29.17
CA TRP A 98 7.97 -16.09 30.20
C TRP A 98 7.29 -15.83 31.54
N ASP A 99 6.80 -16.91 32.14
CA ASP A 99 6.25 -16.92 33.48
C ASP A 99 7.28 -17.54 34.43
N HIS A 100 7.61 -16.82 35.50
CA HIS A 100 8.54 -17.28 36.53
C HIS A 100 7.91 -17.23 37.92
N THR A 101 7.99 -18.36 38.63
CA THR A 101 7.59 -18.48 40.03
C THR A 101 8.81 -18.38 40.94
N PHE A 102 9.10 -17.18 41.44
CA PHE A 102 10.18 -16.98 42.42
C PHE A 102 9.88 -17.72 43.73
N SER A 103 8.61 -17.67 44.17
CA SER A 103 8.08 -18.41 45.32
C SER A 103 6.56 -18.61 45.16
N PRO A 104 5.89 -19.44 45.98
CA PRO A 104 4.43 -19.63 45.91
C PRO A 104 3.61 -18.33 46.04
N THR A 105 4.24 -17.24 46.50
CA THR A 105 3.60 -15.95 46.68
C THR A 105 4.19 -14.83 45.82
N LEU A 106 5.21 -15.10 45.00
CA LEU A 106 5.86 -14.09 44.15
C LEU A 106 6.00 -14.64 42.73
N LEU A 107 5.23 -14.07 41.82
CA LEU A 107 5.11 -14.48 40.42
C LEU A 107 5.49 -13.33 39.50
N ASN A 108 6.13 -13.64 38.39
CA ASN A 108 6.45 -12.70 37.33
C ASN A 108 5.98 -13.23 35.97
N ASN A 109 5.45 -12.33 35.15
CA ASN A 109 5.03 -12.58 33.78
C ASN A 109 5.66 -11.50 32.89
N LEU A 110 6.66 -11.90 32.10
CA LEU A 110 7.36 -11.06 31.14
C LEU A 110 6.89 -11.41 29.73
N ASN A 111 6.58 -10.40 28.92
CA ASN A 111 6.16 -10.59 27.54
C ASN A 111 6.95 -9.68 26.59
N TYR A 112 7.28 -10.21 25.43
CA TYR A 112 7.79 -9.49 24.28
C TYR A 112 6.90 -9.77 23.07
N GLY A 113 6.55 -8.73 22.33
CA GLY A 113 5.78 -8.83 21.10
C GLY A 113 6.41 -8.01 19.99
N ILE A 114 6.39 -8.54 18.77
CA ILE A 114 6.75 -7.82 17.55
C ILE A 114 5.64 -7.95 16.53
N MET A 115 5.29 -6.84 15.90
CA MET A 115 4.38 -6.79 14.78
C MET A 115 5.02 -5.99 13.66
N ILE A 116 5.02 -6.52 12.44
CA ILE A 116 5.56 -5.83 11.26
C ILE A 116 4.43 -5.70 10.25
N MET A 117 3.75 -4.55 10.27
CA MET A 117 2.89 -4.15 9.16
C MET A 117 3.77 -3.65 8.02
N LYS A 118 3.48 -4.12 6.81
CA LYS A 118 4.05 -3.55 5.59
C LYS A 118 3.01 -3.61 4.49
N GLY A 119 3.11 -2.70 3.54
CA GLY A 119 2.28 -2.63 2.35
C GLY A 119 2.93 -1.74 1.31
N SER A 120 2.67 -2.05 0.06
CA SER A 120 3.28 -1.40 -1.10
C SER A 120 2.29 -1.44 -2.24
N GLU A 121 2.23 -0.35 -2.98
CA GLU A 121 1.36 -0.16 -4.13
C GLU A 121 2.17 0.43 -5.28
N GLU A 122 1.97 -0.13 -6.47
CA GLU A 122 2.65 0.31 -7.66
C GLU A 122 1.68 0.34 -8.84
N SER A 123 1.94 1.27 -9.76
CA SER A 123 1.22 1.36 -11.03
C SER A 123 1.45 0.11 -11.88
N VAL A 124 0.38 -0.43 -12.49
CA VAL A 124 0.50 -1.56 -13.43
C VAL A 124 1.44 -1.21 -14.59
N SER A 125 1.41 0.04 -15.03
CA SER A 125 2.21 0.60 -16.12
C SER A 125 3.64 1.00 -15.73
N ALA A 126 4.05 0.88 -14.46
CA ALA A 126 5.35 1.38 -13.97
C ALA A 126 6.55 0.84 -14.78
N SER A 127 6.57 -0.47 -15.05
CA SER A 127 7.66 -1.12 -15.81
C SER A 127 7.79 -0.66 -17.28
N PHE A 128 6.84 0.12 -17.78
CA PHE A 128 6.82 0.63 -19.15
C PHE A 128 7.18 2.11 -19.25
N ALA A 129 7.70 2.72 -18.19
CA ALA A 129 8.04 4.15 -18.14
C ALA A 129 8.92 4.66 -19.30
N GLU A 130 9.86 3.82 -19.77
CA GLU A 130 10.77 4.17 -20.87
C GLU A 130 10.14 3.97 -22.26
N GLN A 131 9.03 3.23 -22.36
CA GLN A 131 8.35 2.93 -23.63
C GLN A 131 7.31 4.00 -24.01
N LEU A 132 6.93 4.85 -23.06
CA LEU A 132 6.00 5.94 -23.24
C LEU A 132 6.72 7.29 -23.15
N PRO A 133 6.19 8.34 -23.78
CA PRO A 133 6.84 9.64 -23.82
C PRO A 133 6.98 10.25 -22.41
N GLN A 134 8.21 10.59 -22.07
CA GLN A 134 8.57 11.29 -20.85
C GLN A 134 8.35 12.80 -21.02
N ILE A 135 7.54 13.39 -20.14
CA ILE A 135 7.29 14.83 -20.17
C ILE A 135 8.40 15.56 -19.38
N PRO A 136 9.07 16.57 -19.93
CA PRO A 136 10.06 17.34 -19.20
C PRO A 136 9.42 18.23 -18.13
N GLY A 137 10.17 18.55 -17.08
CA GLY A 137 9.72 19.46 -16.02
C GLY A 137 8.88 18.83 -14.92
N VAL A 138 8.67 17.50 -14.94
CA VAL A 138 8.10 16.72 -13.83
C VAL A 138 9.20 16.22 -12.89
N ALA A 139 8.83 15.70 -11.72
CA ALA A 139 9.79 15.38 -10.66
C ALA A 139 10.66 14.14 -10.97
N ASN A 140 10.09 13.12 -11.62
CA ASN A 140 10.80 11.91 -12.03
C ASN A 140 10.06 11.19 -13.17
N HIS A 141 10.66 10.13 -13.71
CA HIS A 141 10.07 9.29 -14.76
C HIS A 141 10.02 7.82 -14.35
N LEU A 142 9.71 7.53 -13.08
CA LEU A 142 9.69 6.16 -12.55
C LEU A 142 8.53 5.32 -13.10
N ALA A 143 7.42 5.95 -13.46
CA ALA A 143 6.30 5.39 -14.22
C ALA A 143 5.96 6.33 -15.40
N PRO A 144 5.13 5.87 -16.34
CA PRO A 144 4.49 6.78 -17.30
C PRO A 144 3.70 7.89 -16.59
N PRO A 145 3.55 9.09 -17.20
CA PRO A 145 2.64 10.10 -16.69
C PRO A 145 1.19 9.61 -16.77
N ARG A 146 0.32 10.13 -15.92
CA ARG A 146 -1.12 9.85 -15.97
C ARG A 146 -1.81 10.81 -16.94
N ILE A 147 -2.47 10.26 -17.95
CA ILE A 147 -3.14 11.01 -19.01
C ILE A 147 -4.65 10.85 -18.84
N GLU A 148 -5.33 11.94 -18.52
CA GLU A 148 -6.78 11.95 -18.35
C GLU A 148 -7.45 12.70 -19.50
N LEU A 149 -8.40 12.05 -20.17
CA LEU A 149 -9.26 12.69 -21.16
C LEU A 149 -10.66 12.79 -20.55
N GLU A 150 -11.25 13.97 -20.59
CA GLU A 150 -12.58 14.22 -20.03
C GLU A 150 -13.62 13.19 -20.52
N GLY A 151 -14.16 12.37 -19.61
CA GLY A 151 -15.18 11.37 -19.91
C GLY A 151 -14.65 10.06 -20.52
N PHE A 152 -13.34 9.79 -20.41
CA PHE A 152 -12.70 8.55 -20.84
C PHE A 152 -11.91 7.90 -19.70
N GLU A 153 -11.60 6.61 -19.88
CA GLU A 153 -10.69 5.88 -19.02
C GLU A 153 -9.29 6.53 -19.05
N PRO A 154 -8.66 6.82 -17.90
CA PRO A 154 -7.30 7.34 -17.87
C PRO A 154 -6.30 6.34 -18.45
N MET A 155 -5.25 6.86 -19.08
CA MET A 155 -4.12 6.06 -19.53
C MET A 155 -2.89 6.37 -18.70
N GLY A 156 -2.17 5.34 -18.31
CA GLY A 156 -1.00 5.47 -17.46
C GLY A 156 -1.38 5.78 -16.01
N ASN A 157 -0.52 5.36 -15.10
CA ASN A 157 -0.68 5.62 -13.68
C ASN A 157 0.68 5.98 -13.09
N ASN A 158 0.66 6.75 -12.01
CA ASN A 158 1.84 7.36 -11.42
C ASN A 158 1.87 7.16 -9.89
N VAL A 159 1.25 6.06 -9.44
CA VAL A 159 1.24 5.59 -8.05
C VAL A 159 2.52 4.82 -7.74
N PHE A 160 3.17 5.22 -6.65
CA PHE A 160 4.29 4.55 -5.99
C PHE A 160 4.23 4.82 -4.49
N HIS A 161 3.83 3.80 -3.75
CA HIS A 161 3.67 3.88 -2.31
C HIS A 161 4.30 2.68 -1.61
N TYR A 162 4.96 2.93 -0.49
CA TYR A 162 5.47 1.92 0.42
C TYR A 162 5.29 2.40 1.86
N GLU A 163 4.78 1.53 2.72
CA GLU A 163 4.71 1.76 4.16
C GLU A 163 5.15 0.49 4.91
N SER A 164 5.91 0.68 5.99
CA SER A 164 6.15 -0.37 6.98
C SER A 164 6.13 0.20 8.39
N ARG A 165 5.36 -0.44 9.28
CA ARG A 165 5.16 -0.02 10.67
C ARG A 165 5.59 -1.09 11.68
N PRO A 166 6.89 -1.38 11.82
CA PRO A 166 7.39 -2.25 12.88
C PRO A 166 7.04 -1.69 14.26
N THR A 167 6.47 -2.55 15.10
CA THR A 167 6.11 -2.25 16.48
C THR A 167 6.68 -3.34 17.38
N ASN A 168 7.46 -2.94 18.37
CA ASN A 168 7.98 -3.83 19.41
C ASN A 168 7.37 -3.42 20.74
N VAL A 169 6.92 -4.40 21.53
CA VAL A 169 6.31 -4.17 22.84
C VAL A 169 6.97 -5.11 23.85
N VAL A 170 7.41 -4.56 24.98
CA VAL A 170 7.80 -5.34 26.15
C VAL A 170 6.87 -4.95 27.28
N ASN A 171 6.31 -5.93 27.99
CA ASN A 171 5.60 -5.67 29.24
C ASN A 171 5.97 -6.69 30.31
N ASP A 172 5.93 -6.24 31.55
CA ASP A 172 6.26 -7.05 32.72
C ASP A 172 5.21 -6.85 33.80
N LEU A 173 4.83 -7.94 34.48
CA LEU A 173 3.91 -7.91 35.61
C LEU A 173 4.42 -8.81 36.73
N ILE A 174 4.66 -8.21 37.89
CA ILE A 174 4.97 -8.90 39.14
C ILE A 174 3.72 -8.92 40.01
N THR A 175 3.33 -10.12 40.46
CA THR A 175 2.27 -10.32 41.44
C THR A 175 2.88 -10.85 42.73
N TRP A 176 2.63 -10.14 43.84
CA TRP A 176 3.12 -10.51 45.17
C TRP A 176 1.98 -10.63 46.18
N VAL A 177 1.84 -11.82 46.76
CA VAL A 177 0.86 -12.10 47.81
C VAL A 177 1.57 -12.09 49.16
N ARG A 178 1.19 -11.19 50.06
CA ARG A 178 1.74 -11.13 51.41
C ARG A 178 0.62 -11.11 52.43
N GLY A 179 0.45 -12.23 53.15
CA GLY A 179 -0.65 -12.40 54.10
C GLY A 179 -2.00 -12.35 53.39
N ARG A 180 -2.82 -11.33 53.72
CA ARG A 180 -4.15 -11.10 53.13
C ARG A 180 -4.13 -10.05 51.99
N HIS A 181 -2.96 -9.58 51.58
CA HIS A 181 -2.80 -8.53 50.59
C HIS A 181 -2.18 -9.06 49.29
N THR A 182 -2.67 -8.57 48.15
CA THR A 182 -2.10 -8.83 46.82
C THR A 182 -1.63 -7.51 46.22
N PHE A 183 -0.36 -7.44 45.89
CA PHE A 183 0.25 -6.32 45.19
C PHE A 183 0.55 -6.70 43.75
N LYS A 184 0.30 -5.78 42.82
CA LYS A 184 0.65 -5.93 41.41
C LYS A 184 1.45 -4.72 40.97
N PHE A 185 2.60 -4.98 40.37
CA PHE A 185 3.49 -3.96 39.83
C PHE A 185 3.81 -4.35 38.40
N GLY A 186 3.79 -3.40 37.48
CA GLY A 186 4.11 -3.72 36.10
C GLY A 186 4.35 -2.48 35.28
N GLY A 187 4.70 -2.70 34.03
CA GLY A 187 4.89 -1.64 33.08
C GLY A 187 4.96 -2.18 31.66
N GLU A 188 4.85 -1.27 30.71
CA GLU A 188 4.94 -1.57 29.29
C GLU A 188 5.78 -0.50 28.59
N MET A 189 6.63 -0.95 27.68
CA MET A 189 7.40 -0.10 26.77
C MET A 189 7.13 -0.50 25.33
N ARG A 190 6.88 0.50 24.47
CA ARG A 190 6.68 0.32 23.03
C ARG A 190 7.70 1.10 22.24
N TRP A 191 8.27 0.46 21.22
CA TRP A 191 9.04 1.10 20.17
C TRP A 191 8.24 1.03 18.88
N LEU A 192 7.77 2.19 18.44
CA LEU A 192 6.96 2.35 17.24
C LEU A 192 7.83 2.93 16.13
N GLN A 193 7.73 2.34 14.94
CA GLN A 193 8.34 2.86 13.74
C GLN A 193 7.25 3.12 12.70
N ASN A 194 7.41 4.17 11.91
CA ASN A 194 6.75 4.29 10.62
C ASN A 194 7.80 4.56 9.56
N ASN A 195 7.91 3.68 8.57
CA ASN A 195 8.82 3.76 7.45
C ASN A 195 7.97 3.95 6.21
N PHE A 196 7.88 5.18 5.74
CA PHE A 196 7.00 5.56 4.65
C PHE A 196 7.86 6.02 3.47
N ARG A 197 7.55 5.58 2.26
CA ARG A 197 8.13 6.10 1.04
C ARG A 197 7.02 6.35 0.03
N ASP A 198 6.94 7.56 -0.49
CA ASP A 198 5.88 7.97 -1.40
C ASP A 198 6.43 8.90 -2.48
N ASN A 199 6.24 8.48 -3.72
CA ASN A 199 6.60 9.21 -4.93
C ASN A 199 5.40 9.34 -5.88
N ASN A 200 4.18 9.29 -5.31
CA ASN A 200 2.94 9.45 -6.04
C ASN A 200 2.95 10.74 -6.86
N ASN A 201 2.47 10.62 -8.10
CA ASN A 201 2.34 11.73 -9.03
C ASN A 201 3.66 12.43 -9.40
N GLY A 202 4.83 11.81 -9.13
CA GLY A 202 6.13 12.33 -9.56
C GLY A 202 6.29 12.49 -11.08
N PRO A 203 5.84 11.51 -11.89
CA PRO A 203 5.68 11.62 -13.35
C PRO A 203 4.64 12.64 -13.83
N GLY A 204 3.77 13.11 -12.93
CA GLY A 204 2.72 14.08 -13.20
C GLY A 204 1.44 13.49 -13.78
N THR A 205 0.37 14.27 -13.67
CA THR A 205 -0.95 14.04 -14.23
C THR A 205 -1.30 15.18 -15.18
N PHE A 206 -1.72 14.83 -16.39
CA PHE A 206 -2.03 15.77 -17.46
C PHE A 206 -3.46 15.53 -17.93
N ARG A 207 -4.29 16.57 -17.85
CA ARG A 207 -5.72 16.46 -18.17
C ARG A 207 -6.03 17.22 -19.44
N PHE A 208 -6.85 16.61 -20.27
CA PHE A 208 -7.31 17.13 -21.55
C PHE A 208 -8.83 17.24 -21.50
N ALA A 209 -9.31 18.48 -21.64
CA ALA A 209 -10.73 18.79 -21.64
C ALA A 209 -11.20 19.22 -23.02
N SER A 210 -12.50 19.13 -23.25
CA SER A 210 -13.16 19.63 -24.47
C SER A 210 -12.92 21.12 -24.72
N GLN A 211 -12.73 21.90 -23.66
CA GLN A 211 -12.70 23.37 -23.69
C GLN A 211 -11.47 23.92 -24.43
N THR A 212 -10.32 23.24 -24.41
CA THR A 212 -9.10 23.74 -25.06
C THR A 212 -9.19 23.75 -26.59
N THR A 213 -10.02 22.88 -27.16
CA THR A 213 -10.35 22.85 -28.60
C THR A 213 -11.74 23.40 -28.92
N GLY A 214 -12.44 23.95 -27.92
CA GLY A 214 -13.77 24.51 -28.06
C GLY A 214 -13.78 25.94 -28.61
N LEU A 215 -14.86 26.30 -29.30
CA LEU A 215 -15.15 27.68 -29.69
C LEU A 215 -15.67 28.47 -28.48
N LEU A 216 -15.12 29.67 -28.27
CA LEU A 216 -15.51 30.54 -27.17
C LEU A 216 -17.02 30.85 -27.20
N GLY A 217 -17.70 30.60 -26.07
CA GLY A 217 -19.14 30.84 -25.94
C GLY A 217 -20.06 29.75 -26.50
N LEU A 218 -19.50 28.64 -27.01
CA LEU A 218 -20.27 27.49 -27.50
C LEU A 218 -19.83 26.21 -26.78
N PHE A 219 -20.79 25.37 -26.39
CA PHE A 219 -20.50 24.00 -25.93
C PHE A 219 -19.99 23.16 -27.10
N SER A 220 -18.67 23.14 -27.27
CA SER A 220 -17.98 22.52 -28.41
C SER A 220 -16.57 22.08 -28.00
N GLY A 221 -15.86 21.42 -28.92
CA GLY A 221 -14.53 20.86 -28.68
C GLY A 221 -14.54 19.38 -28.31
N ASN A 222 -13.36 18.80 -28.16
CA ASN A 222 -13.22 17.37 -27.92
C ASN A 222 -11.91 17.06 -27.16
N PRO A 223 -11.94 16.36 -26.02
CA PRO A 223 -10.74 16.08 -25.23
C PRO A 223 -9.72 15.19 -25.96
N VAL A 224 -10.17 14.31 -26.87
CA VAL A 224 -9.28 13.52 -27.74
C VAL A 224 -8.57 14.44 -28.75
N ALA A 225 -9.28 15.42 -29.32
CA ALA A 225 -8.66 16.41 -30.20
C ALA A 225 -7.65 17.27 -29.42
N SER A 226 -7.99 17.68 -28.21
CA SER A 226 -7.10 18.40 -27.30
C SER A 226 -5.83 17.59 -27.02
N PHE A 227 -5.95 16.29 -26.78
CA PHE A 227 -4.81 15.39 -26.60
C PHE A 227 -3.95 15.25 -27.86
N LEU A 228 -4.58 15.06 -29.02
CA LEU A 228 -3.89 14.96 -30.32
C LEU A 228 -3.12 16.23 -30.68
N LEU A 229 -3.64 17.40 -30.29
CA LEU A 229 -3.01 18.70 -30.48
C LEU A 229 -2.07 19.10 -29.32
N GLU A 230 -1.93 18.23 -28.30
CA GLU A 230 -1.11 18.45 -27.11
C GLU A 230 -1.53 19.72 -26.32
N GLN A 231 -2.82 20.09 -26.41
CA GLN A 231 -3.44 21.20 -25.69
C GLN A 231 -3.95 20.76 -24.33
N VAL A 232 -3.03 20.69 -23.38
CA VAL A 232 -3.30 20.38 -21.97
C VAL A 232 -4.23 21.44 -21.37
N ASP A 233 -5.29 21.00 -20.70
CA ASP A 233 -6.22 21.88 -19.97
C ASP A 233 -5.64 22.26 -18.61
N ASN A 234 -5.21 21.26 -17.84
CA ASN A 234 -4.42 21.46 -16.64
C ASN A 234 -3.44 20.29 -16.42
N ALA A 235 -2.42 20.53 -15.59
CA ALA A 235 -1.48 19.50 -15.19
C ALA A 235 -0.96 19.78 -13.78
N ASP A 236 -0.57 18.72 -13.09
CA ASP A 236 0.08 18.78 -11.79
C ASP A 236 1.12 17.66 -11.65
N ALA A 237 2.16 17.89 -10.86
CA ALA A 237 3.17 16.89 -10.54
C ALA A 237 3.61 17.04 -9.08
N GLY A 238 3.83 15.90 -8.42
CA GLY A 238 4.27 15.83 -7.03
C GLY A 238 5.78 16.03 -6.93
N PHE A 239 6.22 17.14 -6.33
CA PHE A 239 7.62 17.36 -5.98
C PHE A 239 7.82 17.14 -4.48
N VAL A 240 8.42 16.02 -4.13
CA VAL A 240 8.79 15.72 -2.74
C VAL A 240 10.26 16.05 -2.53
N THR A 241 10.56 16.85 -1.50
CA THR A 241 11.95 17.12 -1.09
C THR A 241 12.57 15.94 -0.34
N ILE A 242 11.72 15.09 0.24
CA ILE A 242 12.09 13.88 0.96
C ILE A 242 11.06 12.82 0.54
N ASP A 243 11.51 11.80 -0.19
CA ASP A 243 10.64 10.71 -0.64
C ASP A 243 10.50 9.61 0.42
N ALA A 244 11.41 9.54 1.39
CA ALA A 244 11.42 8.55 2.47
C ALA A 244 11.39 9.19 3.86
N LEU A 245 10.39 8.83 4.65
CA LEU A 245 10.17 9.33 6.00
C LEU A 245 10.24 8.19 7.02
N TYR A 246 11.14 8.33 7.99
CA TYR A 246 11.38 7.36 9.04
C TYR A 246 11.00 7.94 10.41
N MET A 247 9.75 7.76 10.81
CA MET A 247 9.28 8.20 12.12
C MET A 247 9.60 7.16 13.20
N ARG A 248 9.98 7.63 14.38
CA ARG A 248 10.30 6.79 15.54
C ARG A 248 9.61 7.37 16.76
N ALA A 249 8.93 6.52 17.53
CA ALA A 249 8.36 6.90 18.82
C ALA A 249 8.64 5.84 19.88
N LYS A 250 8.83 6.28 21.12
CA LYS A 250 8.93 5.42 22.30
C LYS A 250 7.81 5.81 23.26
N GLN A 251 7.04 4.83 23.72
CA GLN A 251 5.98 5.03 24.70
C GLN A 251 6.28 4.16 25.93
N TRP A 252 6.04 4.70 27.13
CA TRP A 252 6.04 3.92 28.35
C TRP A 252 4.71 4.08 29.09
N LYS A 253 4.32 3.05 29.82
CA LYS A 253 3.22 3.09 30.79
C LYS A 253 3.62 2.27 32.02
N SER A 254 3.35 2.79 33.22
CA SER A 254 3.52 2.13 34.52
C SER A 254 2.17 1.89 35.17
#